data_AF-A0AAW9IJH6-F1
#
_entry.id   AF-A0AAW9IJH6-F1
#
_cell.length_a   1.000
_cell.length_b   1.000
_cell.length_c   1.000
_cell.angle_alpha   90.00
_cell.angle_beta   90.00
_cell.angle_gamma   90.00
#
_symmetry.space_group_name_H-M   'P 1'
#
loop_
_entity.id
_entity.type
_entity.pdbx_description
1 polymer ?
#
loop_
_entity_poly.entity_id
_entity_poly.type
_entity_poly.pdbx_seq_one_letter_code
_entity_poly.pdbx_strand_id
1 'polypeptide(L)'
;AGVILLSTIFFIVFGIWNWRILSVILAIVPLVNGIYYTIVPIHTLDKEEGLSIKQLMKKNIFWSMIILMICAGACEQSISQWASAFAESGLGVSKTIGDLAGPCTFAILMGSARVFYAKFSNKLELQKFMMLSGGLCFISYLMVSLSPSPIWGLIGCALSGLSVGIMWPGVFSISSARIKGGGTAMFALLALAGDLG
;
A
#
# COMPACT_ATOMS: atom_id res chain seq x y z
N ALA A 1 -1.45 -3.14 9.99
CA ALA A 1 -2.03 -4.01 11.05
C ALA A 1 -1.16 -4.05 12.31
N GLY A 2 0.08 -4.55 12.25
CA GLY A 2 0.93 -4.72 13.45
C GLY A 2 1.12 -3.46 14.30
N VAL A 3 1.48 -2.32 13.69
CA VAL A 3 1.66 -1.05 14.40
C VAL A 3 0.35 -0.58 15.06
N ILE A 4 -0.79 -0.71 14.36
CA ILE A 4 -2.11 -0.31 14.88
C ILE A 4 -2.45 -1.16 16.12
N LEU A 5 -2.34 -2.48 16.02
CA LEU A 5 -2.63 -3.39 17.14
C LEU A 5 -1.73 -3.13 18.35
N LEU A 6 -0.43 -2.97 18.13
CA LEU A 6 0.54 -2.76 19.20
C LEU A 6 0.33 -1.40 19.88
N SER A 7 0.02 -0.36 19.11
CA SER A 7 -0.35 0.97 19.62
C SER A 7 -1.66 0.93 20.41
N THR A 8 -2.68 0.23 19.91
CA THR A 8 -3.96 0.05 20.59
C THR A 8 -3.78 -0.65 21.94
N ILE A 9 -3.03 -1.75 21.98
CA ILE A 9 -2.72 -2.46 23.24
C ILE A 9 -1.98 -1.54 24.20
N PHE A 10 -0.99 -0.79 23.72
CA PHE A 10 -0.25 0.16 24.54
C PHE A 10 -1.16 1.23 25.15
N PHE A 11 -2.07 1.81 24.37
CA PHE A 11 -2.98 2.84 24.87
C PHE A 11 -4.04 2.31 25.84
N ILE A 12 -4.44 1.05 25.72
CA ILE A 12 -5.32 0.40 26.69
C ILE A 12 -4.61 0.21 28.03
N VAL A 13 -3.32 -0.18 28.02
CA VAL A 13 -2.57 -0.49 29.25
C VAL A 13 -2.00 0.76 29.93
N PHE A 14 -1.46 1.71 29.15
CA PHE A 14 -0.71 2.86 29.67
C PHE A 14 -1.44 4.20 29.49
N GLY A 15 -2.57 4.23 28.80
CA GLY A 15 -3.33 5.45 28.53
C GLY A 15 -2.75 6.32 27.40
N ILE A 16 -3.62 7.10 26.77
CA ILE A 16 -3.31 7.92 25.57
C ILE A 16 -2.27 9.03 25.87
N TRP A 17 -2.18 9.48 27.12
CA TRP A 17 -1.22 10.50 27.58
C TRP A 17 0.24 10.09 27.35
N ASN A 18 0.54 8.79 27.29
CA ASN A 18 1.87 8.24 27.11
C ASN A 18 2.28 8.05 25.64
N TRP A 19 1.58 8.69 24.69
CA TRP A 19 1.89 8.59 23.26
C TRP A 19 3.35 8.89 22.90
N ARG A 20 4.02 9.80 23.64
CA ARG A 20 5.45 10.11 23.45
C ARG A 20 6.34 8.89 23.68
N ILE A 21 6.02 8.08 24.68
CA ILE A 21 6.78 6.86 25.00
C ILE A 21 6.61 5.84 23.87
N LEU A 22 5.38 5.68 23.36
CA LEU A 22 5.11 4.81 22.22
C LEU A 22 5.90 5.25 20.97
N SER A 23 5.97 6.55 20.69
CA SER A 23 6.77 7.08 19.56
C SER A 23 8.25 6.73 19.70
N VAL A 24 8.82 6.84 20.91
CA VAL A 24 10.21 6.45 21.17
C VAL A 24 10.41 4.95 20.97
N ILE A 25 9.49 4.11 21.47
CA ILE A 25 9.55 2.65 21.29
C ILE A 25 9.51 2.29 19.79
N LEU A 26 8.58 2.88 19.04
CA LEU A 26 8.46 2.63 17.60
C LEU A 26 9.68 3.14 16.82
N ALA A 27 10.37 4.19 17.28
CA ALA A 27 11.59 4.71 16.68
C ALA A 27 12.82 3.80 16.87
N ILE A 28 12.79 2.89 17.84
CA ILE A 28 13.87 1.91 18.02
C ILE A 28 13.98 0.99 16.79
N VAL A 29 12.85 0.58 16.21
CA VAL A 29 12.81 -0.33 15.04
C VAL A 29 13.58 0.24 13.84
N PRO A 30 13.28 1.46 13.32
CA PRO A 30 14.05 2.04 12.21
C PRO A 30 15.49 2.37 12.61
N LEU A 31 15.77 2.72 13.86
CA LEU A 31 17.14 2.99 14.33
C LEU A 31 18.02 1.73 14.28
N VAL A 32 17.51 0.61 14.79
CA VAL A 32 18.18 -0.69 14.71
C VAL A 32 18.35 -1.11 13.26
N ASN A 33 17.32 -0.93 12.42
CA ASN A 33 17.41 -1.23 10.99
C ASN A 33 18.49 -0.37 10.30
N GLY A 34 18.58 0.92 10.65
CA GLY A 34 19.61 1.83 10.13
C GLY A 34 21.03 1.40 10.50
N ILE A 35 21.26 0.99 11.76
CA ILE A 35 22.55 0.44 12.20
C ILE A 35 22.84 -0.88 11.47
N TYR A 36 21.83 -1.73 11.28
CA TYR A 36 22.02 -2.99 10.54
C TYR A 36 22.45 -2.73 9.08
N TYR A 37 21.83 -1.75 8.41
CA TYR A 37 22.19 -1.39 7.04
C TYR A 37 23.63 -0.89 6.87
N THR A 38 24.28 -0.33 7.90
CA THR A 38 25.69 0.07 7.81
C THR A 38 26.66 -1.11 7.87
N ILE A 39 26.19 -2.25 8.35
CA ILE A 39 26.98 -3.49 8.49
C ILE A 39 26.83 -4.38 7.25
N VAL A 40 25.70 -4.28 6.54
CA VAL A 40 25.41 -5.10 5.35
C VAL A 40 26.24 -4.64 4.15
N PRO A 41 27.07 -5.52 3.54
CA PRO A 41 27.83 -5.17 2.35
C PRO A 41 26.89 -4.92 1.17
N ILE A 42 27.01 -3.75 0.55
CA ILE A 42 26.23 -3.38 -0.63
C ILE A 42 26.89 -4.05 -1.84
N HIS A 43 26.24 -5.08 -2.38
CA HIS A 43 26.63 -5.62 -3.69
C HIS A 43 26.36 -4.57 -4.77
N THR A 44 27.43 -4.01 -5.33
CA THR A 44 27.34 -3.24 -6.57
C THR A 44 27.03 -4.23 -7.68
N LEU A 45 25.82 -4.15 -8.23
CA LEU A 45 25.49 -4.82 -9.49
C LEU A 45 26.56 -4.39 -10.51
N ASP A 46 27.09 -5.34 -11.27
CA ASP A 46 27.95 -5.03 -12.42
C ASP A 46 27.28 -3.92 -13.25
N LYS A 47 28.08 -3.02 -13.83
CA LYS A 47 27.60 -1.91 -14.66
C LYS A 47 26.91 -2.45 -15.92
N GLU A 48 25.74 -3.05 -15.79
CA GLU A 48 24.78 -3.07 -16.87
C GLU A 48 24.40 -1.61 -17.11
N GLU A 49 24.81 -1.07 -18.26
CA GLU A 49 24.38 0.24 -18.73
C GLU A 49 22.85 0.20 -18.93
N GLY A 50 22.13 0.41 -17.83
CA GLY A 50 20.70 0.61 -17.84
C GLY A 50 20.34 1.88 -18.61
N LEU A 51 19.09 1.97 -19.03
CA LEU A 51 18.54 3.15 -19.69
C LEU A 51 18.76 4.37 -18.80
N SER A 52 19.31 5.44 -19.37
CA SER A 52 19.33 6.74 -18.71
C SER A 52 17.91 7.24 -18.45
N ILE A 53 17.75 8.09 -17.43
CA ILE A 53 16.45 8.70 -17.09
C ILE A 53 15.82 9.38 -18.32
N LYS A 54 16.63 10.07 -19.14
CA LYS A 54 16.17 10.70 -20.39
C LYS A 54 15.62 9.69 -21.40
N GLN A 55 16.24 8.51 -21.51
CA GLN A 55 15.76 7.44 -22.41
C GLN A 55 14.50 6.78 -21.85
N LEU A 56 14.40 6.65 -20.53
CA LEU A 56 13.21 6.13 -19.85
C LEU A 56 11.99 7.03 -20.11
N MET A 57 12.16 8.35 -19.92
CA MET A 57 11.10 9.36 -20.15
C MET A 57 10.66 9.46 -21.61
N LYS A 58 11.49 9.05 -22.57
CA LYS A 58 11.13 8.99 -24.00
C LYS A 58 10.21 7.79 -24.34
N LYS A 59 10.06 6.80 -23.45
CA LYS A 59 9.21 5.63 -23.71
C LYS A 59 7.77 5.94 -23.29
N ASN A 60 6.83 5.83 -24.22
CA ASN A 60 5.39 6.02 -23.93
C ASN A 60 4.86 5.05 -22.86
N ILE A 61 5.37 3.80 -22.86
CA ILE A 61 5.00 2.78 -21.86
C ILE A 61 5.38 3.24 -20.44
N PHE A 62 6.48 3.97 -20.28
CA PHE A 62 6.91 4.45 -18.96
C PHE A 62 5.88 5.41 -18.36
N TRP A 63 5.37 6.37 -19.15
CA TRP A 63 4.32 7.28 -18.72
C TRP A 63 3.01 6.56 -18.38
N SER A 64 2.64 5.52 -19.14
CA SER A 64 1.49 4.69 -18.79
C SER A 64 1.67 4.00 -17.43
N MET A 65 2.87 3.52 -17.11
CA MET A 65 3.15 2.90 -15.81
C MET A 65 3.16 3.93 -14.68
N ILE A 66 3.68 5.15 -14.92
CA ILE A 66 3.63 6.26 -13.96
C ILE A 66 2.19 6.63 -13.63
N ILE A 67 1.33 6.81 -14.64
CA ILE A 67 -0.09 7.12 -14.43
C ILE A 67 -0.76 5.99 -13.65
N LEU A 68 -0.50 4.73 -14.01
CA LEU A 68 -1.10 3.60 -13.31
C LEU A 68 -0.63 3.51 -11.86
N MET A 69 0.60 3.90 -11.58
CA MET A 69 1.14 3.96 -10.22
C MET A 69 0.53 5.11 -9.41
N ILE A 70 0.38 6.30 -9.98
CA ILE A 70 -0.31 7.43 -9.32
C ILE A 70 -1.75 7.01 -8.98
N CYS A 71 -2.47 6.40 -9.92
CA CYS A 71 -3.82 5.91 -9.65
C CYS A 71 -3.84 4.85 -8.54
N ALA A 72 -2.87 3.94 -8.52
CA ALA A 72 -2.76 2.93 -7.49
C ALA A 72 -2.48 3.54 -6.10
N GLY A 73 -1.57 4.51 -6.03
CA GLY A 73 -1.29 5.32 -4.83
C GLY A 73 -2.53 6.04 -4.32
N ALA A 74 -3.20 6.79 -5.20
CA ALA A 74 -4.41 7.53 -4.85
C ALA A 74 -5.53 6.63 -4.34
N CYS A 75 -5.73 5.46 -4.96
CA CYS A 75 -6.71 4.48 -4.51
C CYS A 75 -6.37 3.90 -3.13
N GLU A 76 -5.09 3.64 -2.85
CA GLU A 76 -4.63 3.11 -1.56
C GLU A 76 -4.72 4.16 -0.44
N GLN A 77 -4.24 5.38 -0.71
CA GLN A 77 -4.16 6.44 0.30
C GLN A 77 -5.52 7.04 0.65
N SER A 78 -6.41 7.24 -0.33
CA SER A 78 -7.71 7.87 -0.07
C SER A 78 -8.54 7.07 0.96
N ILE A 79 -8.65 5.74 0.80
CA ILE A 79 -9.45 4.93 1.71
C ILE A 79 -8.71 4.68 3.02
N SER A 80 -7.39 4.43 3.00
CA SER A 80 -6.66 4.16 4.24
C SER A 80 -6.67 5.34 5.21
N GLN A 81 -6.65 6.57 4.71
CA GLN A 81 -6.76 7.78 5.52
C GLN A 81 -8.20 8.09 5.95
N TRP A 82 -9.18 7.79 5.10
CA TRP A 82 -10.59 8.11 5.37
C TRP A 82 -11.32 7.04 6.21
N ALA A 83 -10.86 5.79 6.21
CA ALA A 83 -11.56 4.67 6.82
C ALA A 83 -11.79 4.82 8.33
N SER A 84 -10.84 5.38 9.09
CA SER A 84 -11.07 5.60 10.54
C SER A 84 -12.10 6.70 10.79
N ALA A 85 -11.96 7.84 10.10
CA ALA A 85 -12.89 8.95 10.24
C ALA A 85 -14.33 8.55 9.87
N PHE A 86 -14.47 7.72 8.82
CA PHE A 86 -15.75 7.14 8.44
C PHE A 86 -16.30 6.16 9.48
N ALA A 87 -15.47 5.29 10.05
CA ALA A 87 -15.90 4.36 11.09
C ALA A 87 -16.38 5.12 12.35
N GLU A 88 -15.61 6.13 12.78
CA GLU A 88 -15.95 6.97 13.93
C GLU A 88 -17.25 7.75 13.70
N SER A 89 -17.36 8.47 12.59
CA SER A 89 -18.52 9.33 12.31
C SER A 89 -19.77 8.54 11.90
N GLY A 90 -19.59 7.41 11.21
CA GLY A 90 -20.67 6.58 10.70
C GLY A 90 -21.27 5.64 11.73
N LEU A 91 -20.45 5.00 12.57
CA LEU A 91 -20.93 4.07 13.60
C LEU A 91 -21.02 4.71 15.01
N GLY A 92 -20.52 5.94 15.19
CA GLY A 92 -20.46 6.59 16.51
C GLY A 92 -19.53 5.87 17.49
N VAL A 93 -18.57 5.10 16.98
CA VAL A 93 -17.63 4.31 17.80
C VAL A 93 -16.40 5.13 18.17
N SER A 94 -15.71 4.71 19.23
CA SER A 94 -14.44 5.32 19.61
C SER A 94 -13.39 5.18 18.49
N LYS A 95 -12.44 6.13 18.44
CA LYS A 95 -11.30 6.11 17.52
C LYS A 95 -10.56 4.78 17.49
N THR A 96 -10.34 4.16 18.65
CA THR A 96 -9.68 2.85 18.73
C THR A 96 -10.44 1.74 18.00
N ILE A 97 -11.77 1.75 18.10
CA ILE A 97 -12.62 0.80 17.38
C ILE A 97 -12.66 1.15 15.89
N GLY A 98 -12.66 2.45 15.55
CA GLY A 98 -12.58 2.94 14.18
C GLY A 98 -11.30 2.51 13.46
N ASP A 99 -10.14 2.70 14.10
CA ASP A 99 -8.83 2.28 13.59
C ASP A 99 -8.74 0.76 13.39
N LEU A 100 -9.39 -0.01 14.28
CA LEU A 100 -9.43 -1.47 14.19
C LEU A 100 -10.39 -1.96 13.09
N ALA A 101 -11.58 -1.36 12.99
CA ALA A 101 -12.58 -1.76 12.02
C ALA A 101 -12.23 -1.33 10.58
N GLY A 102 -11.65 -0.14 10.41
CA GLY A 102 -11.28 0.40 9.11
C GLY A 102 -9.83 0.06 8.73
N PRO A 103 -8.84 0.92 9.05
CA PRO A 103 -7.46 0.77 8.61
C PRO A 103 -6.80 -0.58 8.94
N CYS A 104 -7.11 -1.19 10.09
CA CYS A 104 -6.54 -2.49 10.43
C CYS A 104 -7.09 -3.60 9.52
N THR A 105 -8.41 -3.68 9.33
CA THR A 105 -9.06 -4.63 8.40
C THR A 105 -8.57 -4.43 6.97
N PHE A 106 -8.48 -3.18 6.52
CA PHE A 106 -7.91 -2.80 5.23
C PHE A 106 -6.49 -3.36 5.06
N ALA A 107 -5.62 -3.15 6.06
CA ALA A 107 -4.24 -3.63 6.01
C ALA A 107 -4.12 -5.16 6.06
N ILE A 108 -5.00 -5.85 6.80
CA ILE A 108 -5.04 -7.31 6.85
C ILE A 108 -5.44 -7.86 5.47
N LEU A 109 -6.50 -7.31 4.87
CA LEU A 109 -6.95 -7.76 3.56
C LEU A 109 -5.94 -7.45 2.46
N MET A 110 -5.32 -6.27 2.49
CA MET A 110 -4.21 -5.94 1.61
C MET A 110 -3.04 -6.94 1.74
N GLY A 111 -2.62 -7.27 2.96
CA GLY A 111 -1.59 -8.27 3.21
C GLY A 111 -1.99 -9.65 2.71
N SER A 112 -3.25 -10.04 2.92
CA SER A 112 -3.77 -11.32 2.44
C SER A 112 -3.83 -11.42 0.91
N ALA A 113 -4.15 -10.32 0.21
CA ALA A 113 -4.09 -10.26 -1.25
C ALA A 113 -2.68 -10.53 -1.78
N ARG A 114 -1.66 -9.94 -1.12
CA ARG A 114 -0.25 -10.13 -1.47
C ARG A 114 0.19 -11.57 -1.25
N VAL A 115 -0.18 -12.18 -0.12
CA VAL A 115 0.14 -13.59 0.17
C VAL A 115 -0.58 -14.53 -0.80
N PHE A 116 -1.86 -14.27 -1.07
CA PHE A 116 -2.64 -15.06 -2.03
C PHE A 116 -2.01 -15.01 -3.41
N TYR A 117 -1.70 -13.82 -3.91
CA TYR A 117 -1.06 -13.68 -5.22
C TYR A 117 0.32 -14.36 -5.25
N ALA A 118 1.15 -14.17 -4.22
CA ALA A 118 2.47 -14.81 -4.15
C ALA A 118 2.38 -16.35 -4.24
N LYS A 119 1.38 -16.96 -3.58
CA LYS A 119 1.18 -18.42 -3.60
C LYS A 119 0.63 -18.93 -4.93
N PHE A 120 -0.23 -18.17 -5.60
CA PHE A 120 -0.89 -18.57 -6.85
C PHE A 120 -0.31 -17.91 -8.11
N SER A 121 0.82 -17.20 -8.00
CA SER A 121 1.43 -16.42 -9.09
C SER A 121 1.70 -17.26 -10.33
N ASN A 122 2.11 -18.53 -10.17
CA ASN A 122 2.39 -19.44 -11.29
C ASN A 122 1.13 -19.80 -12.12
N LYS A 123 -0.07 -19.62 -11.57
CA LYS A 123 -1.34 -19.99 -12.22
C LYS A 123 -2.17 -18.78 -12.67
N LEU A 124 -1.85 -17.58 -12.18
CA LEU A 124 -2.65 -16.38 -12.39
C LEU A 124 -1.86 -15.33 -13.17
N GLU A 125 -2.37 -14.97 -14.35
CA GLU A 125 -1.81 -13.85 -15.12
C GLU A 125 -2.01 -12.53 -14.39
N LEU A 126 -0.91 -11.83 -14.15
CA LEU A 126 -0.87 -10.57 -13.40
C LEU A 126 -1.82 -9.51 -13.98
N GLN A 127 -1.86 -9.36 -15.31
CA GLN A 127 -2.70 -8.35 -15.96
C GLN A 127 -4.19 -8.61 -15.73
N LYS A 128 -4.64 -9.87 -15.82
CA LYS A 128 -6.03 -10.25 -15.55
C LYS A 128 -6.39 -9.99 -14.09
N PHE A 129 -5.49 -10.34 -13.16
CA PHE A 129 -5.69 -10.10 -11.74
C PHE A 129 -5.72 -8.60 -11.41
N MET A 130 -4.86 -7.79 -12.03
CA MET A 130 -4.89 -6.32 -11.87
C MET A 130 -6.17 -5.69 -12.42
N MET A 131 -6.70 -6.18 -13.56
CA MET A 131 -7.98 -5.72 -14.08
C MET A 131 -9.14 -6.09 -13.14
N LEU A 132 -9.15 -7.32 -12.61
CA LEU A 132 -10.11 -7.76 -11.61
C LEU A 132 -10.02 -6.88 -10.34
N SER A 133 -8.82 -6.64 -9.83
CA SER A 133 -8.58 -5.71 -8.74
C SER A 133 -9.11 -4.31 -9.06
N GLY A 134 -8.79 -3.74 -10.23
CA GLY A 134 -9.29 -2.42 -10.64
C GLY A 134 -10.82 -2.34 -10.65
N GLY A 135 -11.50 -3.35 -11.20
CA GLY A 135 -12.96 -3.45 -11.16
C GLY A 135 -13.51 -3.56 -9.73
N LEU A 136 -12.89 -4.39 -8.90
CA LEU A 136 -13.26 -4.54 -7.49
C LEU A 136 -13.02 -3.23 -6.71
N CYS A 137 -11.97 -2.48 -7.04
CA CYS A 137 -11.67 -1.16 -6.47
C CYS A 137 -12.80 -0.20 -6.78
N PHE A 138 -13.17 -0.09 -8.06
CA PHE A 138 -14.25 0.77 -8.51
C PHE A 138 -15.57 0.45 -7.80
N ILE A 139 -15.95 -0.82 -7.73
CA ILE A 139 -17.15 -1.27 -7.01
C ILE A 139 -17.05 -0.93 -5.52
N SER A 140 -15.90 -1.15 -4.89
CA SER A 140 -15.67 -0.84 -3.48
C SER A 140 -15.84 0.66 -3.21
N TYR A 141 -15.31 1.52 -4.06
CA TYR A 141 -15.48 2.97 -3.97
C TYR A 141 -16.95 3.38 -4.12
N LEU A 142 -17.68 2.80 -5.06
CA LEU A 142 -19.12 3.03 -5.19
C LEU A 142 -19.87 2.58 -3.94
N MET A 143 -19.53 1.43 -3.36
CA MET A 143 -20.11 0.98 -2.09
C MET A 143 -19.82 1.95 -0.95
N VAL A 144 -18.58 2.46 -0.85
CA VAL A 144 -18.21 3.44 0.19
C VAL A 144 -18.98 4.76 -0.01
N SER A 145 -19.09 5.25 -1.25
CA SER A 145 -19.66 6.57 -1.53
C SER A 145 -21.19 6.60 -1.58
N LEU A 146 -21.84 5.54 -2.05
CA LEU A 146 -23.29 5.50 -2.27
C LEU A 146 -24.05 4.78 -1.15
N SER A 147 -23.36 4.07 -0.26
CA SER A 147 -24.05 3.30 0.77
C SER A 147 -24.67 4.21 1.83
N PRO A 148 -25.99 4.11 2.08
CA PRO A 148 -26.65 4.79 3.19
C PRO A 148 -26.36 4.13 4.56
N SER A 149 -25.77 2.93 4.58
CA SER A 149 -25.40 2.23 5.82
C SER A 149 -23.88 2.24 6.04
N PRO A 150 -23.41 2.60 7.26
CA PRO A 150 -21.99 2.56 7.63
C PRO A 150 -21.35 1.16 7.51
N ILE A 151 -22.11 0.09 7.74
CA ILE A 151 -21.62 -1.29 7.69
C ILE A 151 -21.18 -1.65 6.26
N TRP A 152 -22.03 -1.33 5.28
CA TRP A 152 -21.75 -1.54 3.86
C TRP A 152 -20.58 -0.67 3.38
N GLY A 153 -20.43 0.55 3.93
CA GLY A 153 -19.26 1.39 3.67
C GLY A 153 -17.97 0.78 4.22
N LEU A 154 -17.99 0.20 5.43
CA LEU A 154 -16.83 -0.48 6.00
C LEU A 154 -16.44 -1.75 5.24
N ILE A 155 -17.42 -2.51 4.76
CA ILE A 155 -17.17 -3.65 3.87
C ILE A 155 -16.51 -3.15 2.57
N GLY A 156 -16.99 -2.04 2.00
CA GLY A 156 -16.34 -1.38 0.86
C GLY A 156 -14.90 -0.98 1.16
N CYS A 157 -14.63 -0.37 2.32
CA CYS A 157 -13.27 -0.04 2.75
C CYS A 157 -12.40 -1.30 2.85
N ALA A 158 -12.90 -2.36 3.47
CA ALA A 158 -12.19 -3.63 3.60
C ALA A 158 -11.85 -4.26 2.22
N LEU A 159 -12.84 -4.34 1.33
CA LEU A 159 -12.69 -4.88 -0.04
C LEU A 159 -11.72 -4.04 -0.89
N SER A 160 -11.70 -2.73 -0.71
CA SER A 160 -10.74 -1.88 -1.39
C SER A 160 -9.30 -2.24 -1.01
N GLY A 161 -9.03 -2.57 0.26
CA GLY A 161 -7.72 -3.02 0.72
C GLY A 161 -7.27 -4.32 0.05
N LEU A 162 -8.19 -5.27 -0.11
CA LEU A 162 -7.95 -6.50 -0.88
C LEU A 162 -7.60 -6.17 -2.33
N SER A 163 -8.34 -5.25 -2.95
CA SER A 163 -8.17 -4.86 -4.35
C SER A 163 -6.82 -4.18 -4.61
N VAL A 164 -6.50 -3.11 -3.86
CA VAL A 164 -5.29 -2.29 -4.10
C VAL A 164 -3.99 -3.03 -3.76
N GLY A 165 -4.06 -4.09 -2.94
CA GLY A 165 -2.88 -4.78 -2.41
C GLY A 165 -1.92 -5.33 -3.48
N ILE A 166 -2.41 -5.59 -4.69
CA ILE A 166 -1.59 -6.07 -5.81
C ILE A 166 -1.24 -4.98 -6.84
N MET A 167 -1.88 -3.82 -6.80
CA MET A 167 -1.72 -2.80 -7.84
C MET A 167 -0.28 -2.29 -7.91
N TRP A 168 0.28 -1.90 -6.77
CA TRP A 168 1.68 -1.45 -6.66
C TRP A 168 2.69 -2.52 -7.12
N PRO A 169 2.74 -3.73 -6.49
CA PRO A 169 3.64 -4.79 -6.95
C PRO A 169 3.41 -5.18 -8.42
N GLY A 170 2.16 -5.11 -8.87
CA GLY A 170 1.78 -5.43 -10.24
C GLY A 170 2.33 -4.44 -11.25
N VAL A 171 2.24 -3.13 -10.99
CA VAL A 171 2.88 -2.09 -11.82
C VAL A 171 4.38 -2.31 -11.90
N PHE A 172 5.04 -2.57 -10.77
CA PHE A 172 6.48 -2.81 -10.75
C PHE A 172 6.88 -4.03 -11.58
N SER A 173 6.14 -5.14 -11.45
CA SER A 173 6.40 -6.37 -12.19
C SER A 173 6.15 -6.19 -13.71
N ILE A 174 5.05 -5.53 -14.10
CA ILE A 174 4.78 -5.24 -15.52
C ILE A 174 5.83 -4.28 -16.09
N SER A 175 6.23 -3.27 -15.34
CA SER A 175 7.26 -2.30 -15.74
C SER A 175 8.59 -2.99 -15.96
N SER A 176 9.00 -3.87 -15.05
CA SER A 176 10.22 -4.66 -15.18
C SER A 176 10.20 -5.60 -16.38
N ALA A 177 9.04 -6.17 -16.71
CA ALA A 177 8.89 -7.07 -17.86
C ALA A 177 8.88 -6.32 -19.20
N ARG A 178 8.25 -5.13 -19.26
CA ARG A 178 8.08 -4.35 -20.50
C ARG A 178 9.22 -3.38 -20.78
N ILE A 179 9.91 -2.89 -19.75
CA ILE A 179 11.02 -1.93 -19.87
C ILE A 179 12.31 -2.62 -19.43
N LYS A 180 12.89 -3.41 -20.35
CA LYS A 180 14.20 -4.03 -20.13
C LYS A 180 15.27 -2.94 -19.97
N GLY A 181 16.11 -3.07 -18.94
CA GLY A 181 17.17 -2.11 -18.63
C GLY A 181 16.71 -0.86 -17.89
N GLY A 182 15.47 -0.78 -17.37
CA GLY A 182 15.02 0.38 -16.58
C GLY A 182 15.79 0.58 -15.25
N GLY A 183 16.31 -0.51 -14.69
CA GLY A 183 17.18 -0.48 -13.51
C GLY A 183 16.57 0.20 -12.28
N THR A 184 17.45 0.62 -11.36
CA THR A 184 17.07 1.27 -10.09
C THR A 184 16.33 2.59 -10.30
N ALA A 185 16.72 3.37 -11.31
CA ALA A 185 16.10 4.67 -11.61
C ALA A 185 14.61 4.54 -11.97
N MET A 186 14.23 3.52 -12.75
CA MET A 186 12.83 3.26 -13.06
C MET A 186 12.02 2.93 -11.81
N PHE A 187 12.54 2.05 -10.94
CA PHE A 187 11.85 1.68 -9.70
C PHE A 187 11.71 2.88 -8.75
N ALA A 188 12.74 3.73 -8.65
CA ALA A 188 12.68 4.95 -7.85
C ALA A 188 11.63 5.94 -8.37
N LEU A 189 11.56 6.16 -9.69
CA LEU A 189 10.55 7.05 -10.29
C LEU A 189 9.13 6.50 -10.14
N LEU A 190 8.95 5.19 -10.26
CA LEU A 190 7.65 4.56 -10.02
C LEU A 190 7.26 4.66 -8.55
N ALA A 191 8.17 4.40 -7.61
CA ALA A 191 7.89 4.58 -6.18
C ALA A 191 7.46 6.02 -5.86
N LEU A 192 8.20 7.00 -6.40
CA LEU A 192 7.86 8.43 -6.26
C LEU A 192 6.48 8.76 -6.85
N ALA A 193 6.14 8.17 -7.99
CA ALA A 193 4.82 8.35 -8.60
C ALA A 193 3.69 7.72 -7.74
N GLY A 194 3.97 6.60 -7.08
CA GLY A 194 3.05 6.00 -6.12
C GLY A 194 2.85 6.86 -4.88
N ASP A 195 3.93 7.41 -4.32
CA ASP A 195 3.86 8.30 -3.16
C ASP A 195 3.20 9.66 -3.47
N LEU A 196 3.22 10.08 -4.74
CA LEU A 196 2.55 11.31 -5.21
C LEU A 196 1.03 11.14 -5.30
N GLY A 197 0.55 9.93 -5.55
CA GLY A 197 -0.87 9.61 -5.70
C GLY A 197 -1.56 9.44 -4.36
#